data_AF-A0A957BK07-F1
#
_entry.id   AF-A0A957BK07-F1
#
_cell.length_a   1.000
_cell.length_b   1.000
_cell.length_c   1.000
_cell.angle_alpha   90.00
_cell.angle_beta   90.00
_cell.angle_gamma   90.00
#
_symmetry.space_group_name_H-M   'P 1'
#
loop_
_entity.id
_entity.type
_entity.pdbx_description
1 polymer ?
#
loop_
_entity_poly.entity_id
_entity_poly.type
_entity_poly.pdbx_seq_one_letter_code
_entity_poly.pdbx_strand_id
1 'polypeptide(L)'
;MITQEQFQALLSFEPGEHKVLSLYLNTDTSQESSEAIKLKARNLLREADTLEADAQAIETYLNHSFDWKTPGLALFSSRGGNFFESFATAVSFRNRLRITPKPYLKPLGHLLEYYAHYGVILVDKVGGRFFAYHLGELQESNGYMGEEIHKLKDGRGSSAIGRRGGTGGASREEENARRNLREAASAAVDFFSSKPIRRLFLGGTAENTAQFRDLLPKQMQSCLAGTFVMDMNAGEHEVRRETLQLLQTANAEREKKLVQSLLSANASGGAAVLGLDDTLQAVSDRRVQSLIISDGFRLPGYVDYNSGFVVANLAKSPLSDSELTAVDDVIDSAFALSLGQGAHVEVIRDDPDLDNAGKIGALLRF
;
A
#
# COMPACT_ATOMS: atom_id res chain seq x y z
N MET A 1 10.19 10.75 -0.79
CA MET A 1 9.15 9.79 -1.23
C MET A 1 9.68 9.01 -2.43
N ILE A 2 9.49 7.69 -2.46
CA ILE A 2 9.93 6.84 -3.58
C ILE A 2 9.05 7.06 -4.82
N THR A 3 9.66 7.20 -6.00
CA THR A 3 8.95 7.27 -7.29
C THR A 3 8.96 5.94 -8.03
N GLN A 4 8.08 5.79 -9.01
CA GLN A 4 8.07 4.60 -9.87
C GLN A 4 9.36 4.46 -10.68
N GLU A 5 9.98 5.58 -11.10
CA GLU A 5 11.27 5.59 -11.77
C GLU A 5 12.39 5.09 -10.85
N GLN A 6 12.42 5.53 -9.59
CA GLN A 6 13.38 5.05 -8.60
C GLN A 6 13.21 3.56 -8.33
N PHE A 7 11.97 3.07 -8.23
CA PHE A 7 11.71 1.65 -8.07
C PHE A 7 12.21 0.82 -9.27
N GLN A 8 11.99 1.31 -10.51
CA GLN A 8 12.52 0.67 -11.71
C GLN A 8 14.05 0.70 -11.75
N ALA A 9 14.67 1.81 -11.34
CA ALA A 9 16.13 1.91 -11.21
C ALA A 9 16.69 0.85 -10.25
N LEU A 10 16.06 0.67 -9.08
CA LEU A 10 16.45 -0.38 -8.12
C LEU A 10 16.25 -1.79 -8.70
N LEU A 11 15.18 -2.02 -9.47
CA LEU A 11 14.90 -3.33 -10.08
C LEU A 11 15.94 -3.67 -11.16
N SER A 12 16.37 -2.66 -11.92
CA SER A 12 17.38 -2.78 -12.97
C SER A 12 18.83 -2.75 -12.45
N PHE A 13 19.03 -2.54 -11.15
CA PHE A 13 20.37 -2.39 -10.59
C PHE A 13 21.13 -3.72 -10.61
N GLU A 14 22.31 -3.70 -11.22
CA GLU A 14 23.23 -4.84 -11.28
C GLU A 14 24.50 -4.51 -10.48
N PRO A 15 24.65 -5.06 -9.27
CA PRO A 15 25.82 -4.77 -8.44
C PRO A 15 27.11 -5.48 -8.91
N GLY A 16 27.02 -6.38 -9.90
CA GLY A 16 28.14 -7.21 -10.36
C GLY A 16 28.41 -8.34 -9.39
N GLU A 17 29.64 -8.45 -8.90
CA GLU A 17 30.05 -9.48 -7.91
C GLU A 17 29.65 -9.12 -6.46
N HIS A 18 29.21 -7.89 -6.21
CA HIS A 18 28.83 -7.44 -4.87
C HIS A 18 27.37 -7.80 -4.55
N LYS A 19 27.09 -8.09 -3.28
CA LYS A 19 25.71 -8.21 -2.77
C LYS A 19 25.19 -6.83 -2.34
N VAL A 20 23.87 -6.71 -2.25
CA VAL A 20 23.17 -5.52 -1.77
C VAL A 20 22.61 -5.81 -0.37
N LEU A 21 22.91 -4.91 0.55
CA LEU A 21 22.33 -4.87 1.89
C LEU A 21 21.05 -4.04 1.84
N SER A 22 19.90 -4.68 2.02
CA SER A 22 18.58 -4.05 2.06
C SER A 22 18.02 -4.07 3.48
N LEU A 23 17.79 -2.90 4.07
CA LEU A 23 17.27 -2.75 5.43
C LEU A 23 15.90 -2.05 5.39
N TYR A 24 14.92 -2.66 6.05
CA TYR A 24 13.60 -2.08 6.25
C TYR A 24 13.33 -1.93 7.73
N LEU A 25 12.82 -0.76 8.14
CA LEU A 25 12.56 -0.43 9.54
C LEU A 25 11.17 0.18 9.73
N ASN A 26 10.55 -0.18 10.84
CA ASN A 26 9.52 0.58 11.52
C ASN A 26 10.23 1.67 12.33
N THR A 27 10.07 2.91 11.91
CA THR A 27 10.65 4.10 12.56
C THR A 27 9.58 4.94 13.26
N ASP A 28 8.39 4.37 13.50
CA ASP A 28 7.28 5.04 14.15
C ASP A 28 7.59 5.34 15.63
N THR A 29 7.98 6.59 15.90
CA THR A 29 8.32 7.06 17.24
C THR A 29 7.12 7.16 18.19
N SER A 30 5.89 6.99 17.69
CA SER A 30 4.70 6.91 18.55
C SER A 30 4.58 5.55 19.25
N GLN A 31 5.21 4.50 18.69
CA GLN A 31 5.20 3.15 19.25
C GLN A 31 6.42 2.89 20.12
N GLU A 32 7.61 3.32 19.67
CA GLU A 32 8.88 3.07 20.35
C GLU A 32 9.79 4.31 20.32
N SER A 33 10.70 4.43 21.31
CA SER A 33 11.68 5.53 21.29
C SER A 33 12.69 5.36 20.16
N SER A 34 13.21 6.47 19.64
CA SER A 34 14.24 6.46 18.59
C SER A 34 15.49 5.66 19.00
N GLU A 35 15.88 5.70 20.27
CA GLU A 35 16.99 4.91 20.81
C GLU A 35 16.74 3.40 20.75
N ALA A 36 15.52 2.96 21.08
CA ALA A 36 15.14 1.55 20.99
C ALA A 36 15.13 1.07 19.53
N ILE A 37 14.65 1.90 18.60
CA ILE A 37 14.64 1.58 17.18
C ILE A 37 16.08 1.51 16.63
N LYS A 38 16.95 2.45 17.00
CA LYS A 38 18.39 2.39 16.68
C LYS A 38 19.05 1.11 17.19
N LEU A 39 18.72 0.71 18.42
CA LEU A 39 19.24 -0.53 19.00
C LEU A 39 18.80 -1.76 18.19
N LYS A 40 17.52 -1.82 17.78
CA LYS A 40 17.01 -2.89 16.91
C LYS A 40 17.68 -2.91 15.55
N ALA A 41 17.86 -1.74 14.93
CA ALA A 41 18.58 -1.61 13.67
C ALA A 41 20.02 -2.10 13.80
N ARG A 42 20.72 -1.73 14.87
CA ARG A 42 22.09 -2.21 15.14
C ARG A 42 22.15 -3.72 15.36
N ASN A 43 21.17 -4.30 16.05
CA ASN A 43 21.10 -5.74 16.23
C ASN A 43 20.89 -6.47 14.90
N LEU A 44 20.05 -5.93 14.01
CA LEU A 44 19.88 -6.46 12.66
C LEU A 44 21.16 -6.33 11.82
N LEU A 45 21.83 -5.19 11.87
CA LEU A 45 23.06 -4.94 11.10
C LEU A 45 24.22 -5.87 11.49
N ARG A 46 24.21 -6.42 12.71
CA ARG A 46 25.17 -7.47 13.12
C ARG A 46 24.99 -8.79 12.37
N GLU A 47 23.86 -9.02 11.72
CA GLU A 47 23.69 -10.19 10.84
C GLU A 47 24.42 -10.01 9.50
N ALA A 48 24.96 -8.81 9.23
CA ALA A 48 25.70 -8.47 8.00
C ALA A 48 27.22 -8.55 8.14
N ASP A 49 27.73 -9.57 8.81
CA ASP A 49 29.18 -9.80 9.01
C ASP A 49 29.99 -9.82 7.70
N THR A 50 29.35 -10.12 6.57
CA THR A 50 30.00 -10.15 5.25
C THR A 50 30.08 -8.79 4.54
N LEU A 51 29.36 -7.77 5.04
CA LEU A 51 29.22 -6.43 4.44
C LEU A 51 29.39 -5.33 5.51
N GLU A 52 30.43 -5.43 6.33
CA GLU A 52 30.67 -4.51 7.46
C GLU A 52 30.73 -3.03 7.02
N ALA A 53 31.34 -2.72 5.88
CA ALA A 53 31.45 -1.36 5.38
C ALA A 53 30.07 -0.76 5.03
N ASP A 54 29.19 -1.55 4.40
CA ASP A 54 27.82 -1.15 4.10
C ASP A 54 26.97 -1.01 5.37
N ALA A 55 27.17 -1.91 6.35
CA ALA A 55 26.50 -1.82 7.65
C ALA A 55 26.91 -0.56 8.42
N GLN A 56 28.19 -0.20 8.41
CA GLN A 56 28.70 1.04 9.01
C GLN A 56 28.16 2.30 8.31
N ALA A 57 28.06 2.29 6.98
CA ALA A 57 27.44 3.39 6.23
C ALA A 57 25.99 3.61 6.65
N ILE A 58 25.21 2.53 6.79
CA ILE A 58 23.83 2.59 7.29
C ILE A 58 23.77 3.10 8.73
N GLU A 59 24.61 2.60 9.63
CA GLU A 59 24.61 3.04 11.04
C GLU A 59 24.97 4.53 11.17
N THR A 60 25.92 5.01 10.36
CA THR A 60 26.28 6.43 10.28
C THR A 60 25.10 7.28 9.84
N TYR A 61 24.39 6.84 8.79
CA TYR A 61 23.20 7.53 8.30
C TYR A 61 22.08 7.61 9.35
N LEU A 62 21.78 6.51 10.05
CA LEU A 62 20.75 6.46 11.10
C LEU A 62 21.08 7.36 12.29
N ASN A 63 22.37 7.57 12.58
CA ASN A 63 22.81 8.38 13.69
C ASN A 63 22.87 9.88 13.37
N HIS A 64 23.25 10.25 12.15
CA HIS A 64 23.58 11.64 11.83
C HIS A 64 22.64 12.31 10.83
N SER A 65 21.96 11.54 9.96
CA SER A 65 21.28 12.10 8.79
C SER A 65 19.79 11.79 8.74
N PHE A 66 19.33 10.73 9.40
CA PHE A 66 17.92 10.31 9.33
C PHE A 66 16.99 11.17 10.21
N ASP A 67 15.89 11.67 9.62
CA ASP A 67 14.82 12.36 10.34
C ASP A 67 13.79 11.35 10.89
N TRP A 68 13.76 11.23 12.22
CA TRP A 68 12.93 10.30 12.99
C TRP A 68 11.43 10.65 13.00
N LYS A 69 10.98 11.60 12.18
CA LYS A 69 9.55 11.98 12.06
C LYS A 69 8.75 11.06 11.15
N THR A 70 9.42 10.23 10.35
CA THR A 70 8.74 9.35 9.38
C THR A 70 8.61 7.94 9.96
N PRO A 71 7.44 7.28 9.83
CA PRO A 71 7.18 5.98 10.46
C PRO A 71 7.80 4.78 9.75
N GLY A 72 8.25 4.90 8.50
CA GLY A 72 8.92 3.80 7.79
C GLY A 72 10.17 4.24 7.04
N LEU A 73 11.17 3.36 7.02
CA LEU A 73 12.43 3.57 6.32
C LEU A 73 12.83 2.32 5.53
N ALA A 74 13.15 2.51 4.25
CA ALA A 74 13.83 1.51 3.42
C ALA A 74 15.21 2.04 3.00
N LEU A 75 16.23 1.20 3.13
CA LEU A 75 17.62 1.53 2.84
C LEU A 75 18.25 0.44 1.99
N PHE A 76 19.05 0.84 1.01
CA PHE A 76 19.83 -0.06 0.18
C PHE A 76 21.27 0.43 0.17
N SER A 77 22.21 -0.45 0.52
CA SER A 77 23.64 -0.17 0.45
C SER A 77 24.36 -1.28 -0.32
N SER A 78 25.29 -0.91 -1.18
CA SER A 78 26.24 -1.85 -1.78
C SER A 78 27.57 -1.16 -2.08
N ARG A 79 28.61 -1.98 -2.27
CA ARG A 79 29.98 -1.53 -2.59
C ARG A 79 30.55 -0.59 -1.51
N GLY A 80 30.32 -0.91 -0.24
CA GLY A 80 30.80 -0.10 0.89
C GLY A 80 30.13 1.27 0.96
N GLY A 81 28.87 1.38 0.56
CA GLY A 81 28.10 2.63 0.57
C GLY A 81 28.24 3.51 -0.68
N ASN A 82 28.99 3.10 -1.71
CA ASN A 82 29.03 3.82 -2.99
C ASN A 82 27.67 3.83 -3.70
N PHE A 83 26.91 2.75 -3.53
CA PHE A 83 25.50 2.73 -3.83
C PHE A 83 24.76 2.83 -2.50
N PHE A 84 24.10 3.96 -2.25
CA PHE A 84 23.35 4.20 -1.03
C PHE A 84 22.05 4.94 -1.35
N GLU A 85 20.93 4.24 -1.23
CA GLU A 85 19.60 4.78 -1.50
C GLU A 85 18.74 4.70 -0.24
N SER A 86 18.09 5.81 0.12
CA SER A 86 17.24 5.89 1.31
C SER A 86 15.86 6.45 0.99
N PHE A 87 14.84 5.75 1.48
CA PHE A 87 13.44 6.10 1.26
C PHE A 87 12.71 6.14 2.60
N ALA A 88 12.50 7.36 3.09
CA ALA A 88 11.57 7.64 4.17
C ALA A 88 10.13 7.60 3.63
N THR A 89 9.22 7.00 4.40
CA THR A 89 7.84 6.71 3.99
C THR A 89 6.87 6.95 5.13
N ALA A 90 5.62 7.34 4.81
CA ALA A 90 4.55 7.54 5.78
C ALA A 90 3.90 6.24 6.27
N VAL A 91 4.41 5.08 5.85
CA VAL A 91 3.90 3.74 6.21
C VAL A 91 5.04 2.93 6.79
N SER A 92 4.86 2.35 7.97
CA SER A 92 5.89 1.56 8.62
C SER A 92 6.10 0.19 7.95
N PHE A 93 7.35 -0.27 7.95
CA PHE A 93 7.72 -1.61 7.49
C PHE A 93 7.95 -2.56 8.65
N ARG A 94 7.83 -3.87 8.43
CA ARG A 94 8.36 -4.85 9.39
C ARG A 94 9.88 -4.80 9.38
N ASN A 95 10.49 -4.63 10.54
CA ASN A 95 11.95 -4.64 10.74
C ASN A 95 12.57 -5.90 10.11
N ARG A 96 13.46 -5.74 9.11
CA ARG A 96 14.18 -6.85 8.47
C ARG A 96 15.43 -6.37 7.75
N LEU A 97 16.47 -7.21 7.76
CA LEU A 97 17.69 -7.04 6.98
C LEU A 97 17.81 -8.16 5.93
N ARG A 98 18.27 -7.83 4.72
CA ARG A 98 18.45 -8.78 3.62
C ARG A 98 19.77 -8.53 2.90
N ILE A 99 20.51 -9.61 2.66
CA ILE A 99 21.72 -9.60 1.86
C ILE A 99 21.44 -10.45 0.63
N THR A 100 21.30 -9.81 -0.51
CA THR A 100 20.86 -10.46 -1.76
C THR A 100 21.70 -9.96 -2.93
N PRO A 101 21.85 -10.74 -4.02
CA PRO A 101 22.57 -10.28 -5.21
C PRO A 101 21.92 -9.07 -5.90
N LYS A 102 20.65 -8.78 -5.63
CA LYS A 102 19.93 -7.59 -6.10
C LYS A 102 19.20 -6.92 -4.93
N PRO A 103 18.78 -5.65 -5.03
CA PRO A 103 17.98 -5.00 -3.98
C PRO A 103 16.72 -5.81 -3.66
N TYR A 104 16.43 -6.02 -2.37
CA TYR A 104 15.23 -6.74 -1.95
C TYR A 104 14.02 -5.80 -1.99
N LEU A 105 13.17 -5.90 -3.02
CA LEU A 105 12.14 -4.88 -3.31
C LEU A 105 10.71 -5.25 -2.89
N LYS A 106 10.49 -6.46 -2.34
CA LYS A 106 9.14 -6.94 -1.98
C LYS A 106 8.33 -5.94 -1.14
N PRO A 107 8.86 -5.36 -0.05
CA PRO A 107 8.09 -4.42 0.77
C PRO A 107 7.81 -3.08 0.07
N LEU A 108 8.72 -2.60 -0.79
CA LEU A 108 8.50 -1.39 -1.58
C LEU A 108 7.46 -1.58 -2.67
N GLY A 109 7.44 -2.75 -3.33
CA GLY A 109 6.42 -3.10 -4.31
C GLY A 109 5.03 -3.05 -3.69
N HIS A 110 4.86 -3.67 -2.52
CA HIS A 110 3.63 -3.60 -1.72
C HIS A 110 3.24 -2.14 -1.44
N LEU A 111 4.18 -1.31 -0.95
CA LEU A 111 3.90 0.11 -0.68
C LEU A 111 3.38 0.85 -1.92
N LEU A 112 4.07 0.72 -3.06
CA LEU A 112 3.75 1.44 -4.30
C LEU A 112 2.42 1.02 -4.92
N GLU A 113 2.03 -0.23 -4.76
CA GLU A 113 0.78 -0.74 -5.31
C GLU A 113 -0.43 -0.33 -4.46
N TYR A 114 -0.31 -0.46 -3.13
CA TYR A 114 -1.46 -0.33 -2.22
C TYR A 114 -1.66 1.04 -1.63
N TYR A 115 -0.56 1.74 -1.33
CA TYR A 115 -0.60 3.10 -0.80
C TYR A 115 -0.45 4.13 -1.92
N ALA A 116 -0.69 3.71 -3.17
CA ALA A 116 -0.81 4.60 -4.32
C ALA A 116 -1.85 5.71 -4.10
N HIS A 117 -1.99 6.60 -5.08
CA HIS A 117 -2.88 7.75 -5.03
C HIS A 117 -4.30 7.42 -4.53
N TYR A 118 -4.65 7.99 -3.37
CA TYR A 118 -6.00 7.90 -2.80
C TYR A 118 -6.52 9.29 -2.42
N GLY A 119 -7.83 9.46 -2.54
CA GLY A 119 -8.54 10.69 -2.19
C GLY A 119 -9.36 10.52 -0.92
N VAL A 120 -9.52 11.61 -0.18
CA VAL A 120 -10.42 11.69 0.96
C VAL A 120 -11.28 12.93 0.82
N ILE A 121 -12.59 12.79 1.01
CA ILE A 121 -13.53 13.91 1.03
C ILE A 121 -14.22 13.91 2.37
N LEU A 122 -13.98 14.94 3.18
CA LEU A 122 -14.81 15.22 4.35
C LEU A 122 -15.98 16.09 3.91
N VAL A 123 -17.20 15.73 4.31
CA VAL A 123 -18.41 16.43 3.90
C VAL A 123 -19.35 16.69 5.06
N ASP A 124 -19.92 17.90 5.08
CA ASP A 124 -21.02 18.28 5.95
C ASP A 124 -22.05 19.13 5.18
N LYS A 125 -23.16 19.52 5.81
CA LYS A 125 -24.24 20.30 5.20
C LYS A 125 -23.77 21.66 4.67
N VAL A 126 -22.68 22.21 5.22
CA VAL A 126 -22.12 23.51 4.81
C VAL A 126 -21.20 23.38 3.58
N GLY A 127 -20.54 22.23 3.37
CA GLY A 127 -19.55 22.10 2.31
C GLY A 127 -18.70 20.83 2.43
N GLY A 128 -17.46 20.90 1.96
CA GLY A 128 -16.53 19.77 2.06
C GLY A 128 -15.06 20.15 1.93
N ARG A 129 -14.19 19.28 2.44
CA ARG A 129 -12.73 19.37 2.35
C ARG A 129 -12.19 18.15 1.62
N PHE A 130 -11.25 18.37 0.73
CA PHE A 130 -10.70 17.36 -0.16
C PHE A 130 -9.21 17.21 0.10
N PHE A 131 -8.76 15.97 0.21
CA PHE A 131 -7.35 15.65 0.43
C PHE A 131 -6.93 14.63 -0.62
N ALA A 132 -5.79 14.87 -1.25
CA ALA A 132 -5.14 13.94 -2.15
C ALA A 132 -3.87 13.43 -1.46
N TYR A 133 -3.80 12.11 -1.29
CA TYR A 133 -2.67 11.43 -0.68
C TYR A 133 -1.94 10.56 -1.69
N HIS A 134 -0.62 10.42 -1.52
CA HIS A 134 0.20 9.48 -2.24
C HIS A 134 1.25 8.89 -1.30
N LEU A 135 1.35 7.55 -1.25
CA LEU A 135 2.20 6.78 -0.34
C LEU A 135 2.01 7.14 1.14
N GLY A 136 0.79 7.53 1.51
CA GLY A 136 0.42 8.00 2.84
C GLY A 136 0.82 9.43 3.16
N GLU A 137 1.41 10.17 2.21
CA GLU A 137 1.75 11.59 2.37
C GLU A 137 0.72 12.49 1.69
N LEU A 138 0.36 13.59 2.35
CA LEU A 138 -0.53 14.60 1.77
C LEU A 138 0.19 15.30 0.60
N GLN A 139 -0.40 15.21 -0.59
CA GLN A 139 0.10 15.90 -1.78
C GLN A 139 -0.57 17.27 -1.93
N GLU A 140 -1.89 17.31 -1.77
CA GLU A 140 -2.67 18.52 -1.92
C GLU A 140 -3.92 18.46 -1.07
N SER A 141 -4.38 19.62 -0.59
CA SER A 141 -5.68 19.75 0.04
C SER A 141 -6.39 20.98 -0.50
N ASN A 142 -7.71 20.88 -0.62
CA ASN A 142 -8.59 21.96 -1.03
C ASN A 142 -9.94 21.82 -0.31
N GLY A 143 -10.88 22.70 -0.58
CA GLY A 143 -12.23 22.56 -0.04
C GLY A 143 -13.17 23.58 -0.66
N TYR A 144 -14.45 23.34 -0.42
CA TYR A 144 -15.53 24.23 -0.77
C TYR A 144 -16.37 24.48 0.47
N MET A 145 -16.59 25.75 0.79
CA MET A 145 -17.50 26.18 1.86
C MET A 145 -18.64 26.96 1.23
N GLY A 146 -19.85 26.44 1.37
CA GLY A 146 -21.07 27.09 0.91
C GLY A 146 -21.63 28.07 1.93
N GLU A 147 -22.90 28.42 1.77
CA GLU A 147 -23.60 29.33 2.67
C GLU A 147 -23.86 28.67 4.04
N GLU A 148 -23.68 29.42 5.13
CA GLU A 148 -23.97 28.93 6.49
C GLU A 148 -25.44 28.55 6.64
N ILE A 149 -25.68 27.38 7.25
CA ILE A 149 -27.03 26.90 7.56
C ILE A 149 -27.32 27.25 9.01
N HIS A 150 -27.97 28.40 9.22
CA HIS A 150 -28.52 28.71 10.54
C HIS A 150 -29.75 27.85 10.78
N LYS A 151 -29.67 26.91 11.73
CA LYS A 151 -30.88 26.28 12.28
C LYS A 151 -31.72 27.37 12.92
N LEU A 152 -32.90 27.66 12.38
CA LEU A 152 -33.87 28.42 13.15
C LEU A 152 -34.19 27.58 14.40
N LYS A 153 -33.83 28.06 15.59
CA LYS A 153 -34.29 27.44 16.84
C LYS A 153 -35.81 27.32 16.74
N ASP A 154 -36.34 26.10 16.91
CA ASP A 154 -37.73 25.88 17.31
C ASP A 154 -37.90 26.47 18.72
N GLY A 155 -37.96 27.80 18.76
CA GLY A 155 -38.14 28.59 19.95
C GLY A 155 -39.63 28.69 20.24
N ARG A 156 -40.05 28.00 21.30
CA ARG A 156 -41.26 28.27 22.10
C ARG A 156 -41.74 29.72 21.96
N GLY A 157 -42.93 29.91 21.39
CA GLY A 157 -43.60 31.20 21.38
C GLY A 157 -44.86 31.21 20.53
N SER A 158 -46.01 31.18 21.22
CA SER A 158 -47.35 31.50 20.71
C SER A 158 -48.09 30.37 19.98
N SER A 159 -48.82 29.61 20.79
CA SER A 159 -50.20 29.20 20.51
C SER A 159 -51.06 30.41 20.10
N ALA A 160 -50.86 30.94 18.88
CA ALA A 160 -51.83 31.75 18.18
C ALA A 160 -52.73 30.80 17.38
N ILE A 161 -53.84 30.43 18.00
CA ILE A 161 -54.95 29.68 17.40
C ILE A 161 -55.34 30.36 16.08
N GLY A 162 -55.11 29.68 14.95
CA GLY A 162 -55.70 30.06 13.66
C GLY A 162 -54.76 30.24 12.46
N ARG A 163 -53.43 30.15 12.59
CA ARG A 163 -52.54 30.17 11.41
C ARG A 163 -52.08 28.77 11.03
N ARG A 164 -52.70 28.25 9.96
CA ARG A 164 -52.21 27.12 9.17
C ARG A 164 -50.93 27.58 8.46
N GLY A 165 -49.76 27.26 9.00
CA GLY A 165 -48.45 27.50 8.36
C GLY A 165 -47.39 26.70 9.11
N GLY A 166 -46.71 25.71 8.55
CA GLY A 166 -46.39 25.43 7.16
C GLY A 166 -44.87 25.40 7.06
N THR A 167 -44.28 24.21 7.25
CA THR A 167 -43.14 23.58 6.53
C THR A 167 -42.06 24.39 5.78
N GLY A 168 -41.99 25.72 5.88
CA GLY A 168 -41.14 26.57 5.04
C GLY A 168 -39.72 26.83 5.55
N GLY A 169 -39.45 26.59 6.84
CA GLY A 169 -38.10 26.73 7.42
C GLY A 169 -37.19 25.55 7.06
N ALA A 170 -37.66 24.33 7.36
CA ALA A 170 -36.94 23.09 7.05
C ALA A 170 -36.64 22.94 5.54
N SER A 171 -37.59 23.31 4.66
CA SER A 171 -37.41 23.20 3.21
C SER A 171 -36.29 24.10 2.66
N ARG A 172 -36.10 25.30 3.21
CA ARG A 172 -35.03 26.22 2.77
C ARG A 172 -33.66 25.79 3.30
N GLU A 173 -33.61 25.30 4.53
CA GLU A 173 -32.40 24.75 5.13
C GLU A 173 -31.91 23.51 4.36
N GLU A 174 -32.82 22.59 4.02
CA GLU A 174 -32.53 21.40 3.20
C GLU A 174 -32.13 21.78 1.76
N GLU A 175 -32.78 22.76 1.15
CA GLU A 175 -32.44 23.22 -0.20
C GLU A 175 -31.06 23.88 -0.25
N ASN A 176 -30.72 24.69 0.75
CA ASN A 176 -29.38 25.28 0.89
C ASN A 176 -28.31 24.21 1.13
N ALA A 177 -28.57 23.25 2.03
CA ALA A 177 -27.66 22.12 2.26
C ALA A 177 -27.41 21.34 0.96
N ARG A 178 -28.48 21.04 0.22
CA ARG A 178 -28.37 20.31 -1.04
C ARG A 178 -27.63 21.09 -2.12
N ARG A 179 -27.81 22.40 -2.19
CA ARG A 179 -27.03 23.29 -3.08
C ARG A 179 -25.55 23.26 -2.70
N ASN A 180 -25.23 23.45 -1.42
CA ASN A 180 -23.85 23.40 -0.92
C ASN A 180 -23.17 22.07 -1.23
N LEU A 181 -23.86 20.93 -1.02
CA LEU A 181 -23.34 19.60 -1.34
C LEU A 181 -23.10 19.42 -2.86
N ARG A 182 -23.96 19.98 -3.71
CA ARG A 182 -23.79 19.90 -5.17
C ARG A 182 -22.59 20.72 -5.65
N GLU A 183 -22.41 21.91 -5.12
CA GLU A 183 -21.24 22.74 -5.44
C GLU A 183 -19.95 22.09 -4.90
N ALA A 184 -19.99 21.56 -3.68
CA ALA A 184 -18.88 20.79 -3.12
C ALA A 184 -18.54 19.54 -3.97
N ALA A 185 -19.55 18.83 -4.48
CA ALA A 185 -19.32 17.69 -5.37
C ALA A 185 -18.66 18.12 -6.68
N SER A 186 -19.08 19.25 -7.26
CA SER A 186 -18.47 19.80 -8.48
C SER A 186 -17.02 20.21 -8.24
N ALA A 187 -16.75 20.92 -7.14
CA ALA A 187 -15.39 21.30 -6.74
C ALA A 187 -14.50 20.07 -6.45
N ALA A 188 -15.05 19.00 -5.88
CA ALA A 188 -14.33 17.75 -5.66
C ALA A 188 -13.95 17.09 -7.00
N VAL A 189 -14.89 17.06 -7.97
CA VAL A 189 -14.62 16.53 -9.32
C VAL A 189 -13.49 17.30 -9.97
N ASP A 190 -13.52 18.63 -9.93
CA ASP A 190 -12.47 19.47 -10.50
C ASP A 190 -11.12 19.21 -9.82
N PHE A 191 -11.10 19.15 -8.48
CA PHE A 191 -9.90 18.87 -7.70
C PHE A 191 -9.26 17.52 -8.02
N PHE A 192 -10.09 16.50 -8.31
CA PHE A 192 -9.61 15.14 -8.58
C PHE A 192 -9.47 14.81 -10.07
N SER A 193 -9.96 15.66 -10.98
CA SER A 193 -9.94 15.44 -12.43
C SER A 193 -8.54 15.23 -13.00
N SER A 194 -7.54 15.94 -12.47
CA SER A 194 -6.15 15.88 -12.90
C SER A 194 -5.30 14.86 -12.12
N LYS A 195 -5.90 14.13 -11.18
CA LYS A 195 -5.18 13.27 -10.22
C LYS A 195 -5.49 11.79 -10.47
N PRO A 196 -4.49 10.90 -10.51
CA PRO A 196 -4.68 9.48 -10.83
C PRO A 196 -5.19 8.68 -9.63
N ILE A 197 -6.37 9.00 -9.12
CA ILE A 197 -6.90 8.39 -7.89
C ILE A 197 -7.43 6.99 -8.17
N ARG A 198 -6.95 6.03 -7.38
CA ARG A 198 -7.40 4.62 -7.43
C ARG A 198 -8.47 4.31 -6.38
N ARG A 199 -8.46 5.03 -5.26
CA ARG A 199 -9.37 4.82 -4.13
C ARG A 199 -9.83 6.15 -3.54
N LEU A 200 -11.10 6.23 -3.19
CA LEU A 200 -11.74 7.41 -2.60
C LEU A 200 -12.42 7.01 -1.29
N PHE A 201 -12.24 7.81 -0.24
CA PHE A 201 -12.94 7.66 1.03
C PHE A 201 -13.81 8.90 1.31
N LEU A 202 -15.03 8.69 1.81
CA LEU A 202 -15.91 9.78 2.25
C LEU A 202 -15.99 9.80 3.78
N GLY A 203 -15.64 10.92 4.39
CA GLY A 203 -15.77 11.17 5.82
C GLY A 203 -16.93 12.12 6.11
N GLY A 204 -17.75 11.81 7.10
CA GLY A 204 -18.86 12.67 7.49
C GLY A 204 -19.94 11.89 8.23
N THR A 205 -21.11 12.50 8.44
CA THR A 205 -22.26 11.74 8.94
C THR A 205 -22.74 10.75 7.87
N ALA A 206 -23.37 9.65 8.29
CA ALA A 206 -23.91 8.65 7.35
C ALA A 206 -24.94 9.26 6.38
N GLU A 207 -25.71 10.24 6.84
CA GLU A 207 -26.67 10.97 6.00
C GLU A 207 -25.95 11.81 4.94
N ASN A 208 -24.97 12.63 5.33
CA ASN A 208 -24.27 13.53 4.41
C ASN A 208 -23.43 12.75 3.38
N THR A 209 -22.74 11.69 3.81
CA THR A 209 -21.92 10.86 2.91
C THR A 209 -22.78 10.11 1.89
N ALA A 210 -23.95 9.62 2.28
CA ALA A 210 -24.91 8.99 1.36
C ALA A 210 -25.43 9.98 0.31
N GLN A 211 -25.87 11.17 0.74
CA GLN A 211 -26.33 12.21 -0.18
C GLN A 211 -25.21 12.68 -1.12
N PHE A 212 -24.00 12.86 -0.61
CA PHE A 212 -22.85 13.30 -1.41
C PHE A 212 -22.42 12.25 -2.43
N ARG A 213 -22.48 10.96 -2.08
CA ARG A 213 -22.19 9.86 -3.00
C ARG A 213 -23.07 9.91 -4.26
N ASP A 214 -24.36 10.20 -4.09
CA ASP A 214 -25.32 10.27 -5.20
C ASP A 214 -25.07 11.46 -6.13
N LEU A 215 -24.38 12.50 -5.66
CA LEU A 215 -24.01 13.69 -6.43
C LEU A 215 -22.70 13.52 -7.21
N LEU A 216 -21.86 12.54 -6.85
CA LEU A 216 -20.60 12.29 -7.52
C LEU A 216 -20.82 11.60 -8.88
N PRO A 217 -19.98 11.86 -9.90
CA PRO A 217 -20.00 11.11 -11.15
C PRO A 217 -19.72 9.62 -10.96
N LYS A 218 -20.27 8.77 -11.84
CA LYS A 218 -20.11 7.31 -11.78
C LYS A 218 -18.65 6.85 -11.71
N GLN A 219 -17.74 7.58 -12.36
CA GLN A 219 -16.30 7.30 -12.32
C GLN A 219 -15.75 7.40 -10.89
N MET A 220 -16.03 8.49 -10.17
CA MET A 220 -15.60 8.64 -8.77
C MET A 220 -16.33 7.67 -7.83
N GLN A 221 -17.61 7.38 -8.09
CA GLN A 221 -18.33 6.35 -7.33
C GLN A 221 -17.69 4.97 -7.46
N SER A 222 -17.13 4.63 -8.64
CA SER A 222 -16.42 3.36 -8.85
C SER A 222 -15.10 3.27 -8.09
N CYS A 223 -14.48 4.42 -7.78
CA CYS A 223 -13.29 4.51 -6.95
C CYS A 223 -13.60 4.51 -5.45
N LEU A 224 -14.87 4.57 -5.04
CA LEU A 224 -15.25 4.65 -3.63
C LEU A 224 -14.89 3.35 -2.90
N ALA A 225 -13.87 3.43 -2.03
CA ALA A 225 -13.36 2.31 -1.25
C ALA A 225 -14.07 2.18 0.12
N GLY A 226 -14.65 3.26 0.64
CA GLY A 226 -15.39 3.22 1.90
C GLY A 226 -15.87 4.57 2.39
N THR A 227 -16.64 4.55 3.48
CA THR A 227 -17.11 5.73 4.19
C THR A 227 -16.81 5.62 5.68
N PHE A 228 -16.56 6.74 6.36
CA PHE A 228 -16.26 6.75 7.79
C PHE A 228 -16.86 7.98 8.47
N VAL A 229 -17.06 7.90 9.78
CA VAL A 229 -17.59 9.01 10.56
C VAL A 229 -16.44 9.89 11.02
N MET A 230 -16.44 11.14 10.59
CA MET A 230 -15.44 12.13 10.98
C MET A 230 -16.03 13.54 10.88
N ASP A 231 -15.61 14.44 11.76
CA ASP A 231 -15.98 15.85 11.70
C ASP A 231 -15.31 16.53 10.50
N MET A 232 -16.02 17.43 9.82
CA MET A 232 -15.47 18.17 8.69
C MET A 232 -14.25 19.02 9.07
N ASN A 233 -14.17 19.48 10.32
CA ASN A 233 -13.08 20.28 10.85
C ASN A 233 -11.94 19.45 11.43
N ALA A 234 -11.98 18.11 11.32
CA ALA A 234 -10.90 17.24 11.76
C ALA A 234 -9.55 17.68 11.16
N GLY A 235 -8.51 17.59 11.99
CA GLY A 235 -7.16 17.93 11.57
C GLY A 235 -6.65 16.96 10.50
N GLU A 236 -5.83 17.43 9.57
CA GLU A 236 -5.28 16.60 8.49
C GLU A 236 -4.60 15.33 9.03
N HIS A 237 -3.85 15.46 10.13
CA HIS A 237 -3.16 14.32 10.74
C HIS A 237 -4.12 13.22 11.21
N GLU A 238 -5.29 13.61 11.72
CA GLU A 238 -6.34 12.69 12.15
C GLU A 238 -7.00 12.01 10.94
N VAL A 239 -7.33 12.80 9.90
CA VAL A 239 -7.86 12.29 8.63
C VAL A 239 -6.92 11.25 8.02
N ARG A 240 -5.63 11.58 7.94
CA ARG A 240 -4.59 10.70 7.40
C ARG A 240 -4.49 9.40 8.18
N ARG A 241 -4.48 9.46 9.52
CA ARG A 241 -4.38 8.27 10.36
C ARG A 241 -5.57 7.33 10.16
N GLU A 242 -6.79 7.85 10.24
CA GLU A 242 -8.00 7.02 10.07
C GLU A 242 -8.08 6.43 8.65
N THR A 243 -7.75 7.21 7.63
CA THR A 243 -7.81 6.74 6.24
C THR A 243 -6.74 5.71 5.91
N LEU A 244 -5.55 5.80 6.51
CA LEU A 244 -4.53 4.75 6.42
C LEU A 244 -4.99 3.43 7.05
N GLN A 245 -5.70 3.47 8.19
CA GLN A 245 -6.26 2.27 8.82
C GLN A 245 -7.37 1.63 7.97
N LEU A 246 -8.25 2.45 7.39
CA LEU A 246 -9.27 1.97 6.45
C LEU A 246 -8.63 1.32 5.21
N LEU A 247 -7.58 1.94 4.68
CA LEU A 247 -6.85 1.41 3.53
C LEU A 247 -6.19 0.06 3.84
N GLN A 248 -5.57 -0.08 5.03
CA GLN A 248 -5.02 -1.35 5.52
C GLN A 248 -6.08 -2.43 5.64
N THR A 249 -7.24 -2.10 6.22
CA THR A 249 -8.35 -3.04 6.39
C THR A 249 -8.90 -3.50 5.04
N ALA A 250 -9.15 -2.55 4.13
CA ALA A 250 -9.60 -2.85 2.77
C ALA A 250 -8.56 -3.67 1.99
N ASN A 251 -7.27 -3.49 2.27
CA ASN A 251 -6.23 -4.32 1.67
C ASN A 251 -6.25 -5.75 2.21
N ALA A 252 -6.33 -5.93 3.52
CA ALA A 252 -6.40 -7.26 4.15
C ALA A 252 -7.61 -8.07 3.66
N GLU A 253 -8.79 -7.44 3.52
CA GLU A 253 -9.97 -8.11 2.96
C GLU A 253 -9.77 -8.55 1.50
N ARG A 254 -9.09 -7.74 0.70
CA ARG A 254 -8.79 -8.05 -0.70
C ARG A 254 -7.76 -9.17 -0.81
N GLU A 255 -6.69 -9.12 -0.01
CA GLU A 255 -5.68 -10.18 0.09
C GLU A 255 -6.36 -11.51 0.45
N LYS A 256 -7.26 -11.52 1.43
CA LYS A 256 -8.03 -12.71 1.80
C LYS A 256 -8.89 -13.25 0.65
N LYS A 257 -9.59 -12.38 -0.08
CA LYS A 257 -10.38 -12.78 -1.27
C LYS A 257 -9.49 -13.34 -2.38
N LEU A 258 -8.29 -12.79 -2.54
CA LEU A 258 -7.32 -13.27 -3.52
C LEU A 258 -6.83 -14.68 -3.17
N VAL A 259 -6.49 -14.94 -1.90
CA VAL A 259 -6.13 -16.30 -1.43
C VAL A 259 -7.29 -17.27 -1.63
N GLN A 260 -8.52 -16.89 -1.25
CA GLN A 260 -9.70 -17.72 -1.46
C GLN A 260 -9.93 -18.06 -2.94
N SER A 261 -9.70 -17.10 -3.83
CA SER A 261 -9.82 -17.29 -5.28
C SER A 261 -8.76 -18.26 -5.79
N LEU A 262 -7.51 -18.12 -5.33
CA LEU A 262 -6.40 -19.03 -5.63
C LEU A 262 -6.73 -20.47 -5.20
N LEU A 263 -7.19 -20.66 -3.96
CA LEU A 263 -7.55 -21.99 -3.43
C LEU A 263 -8.71 -22.61 -4.20
N SER A 264 -9.75 -21.82 -4.51
CA SER A 264 -10.92 -22.29 -5.25
C SER A 264 -10.59 -22.67 -6.69
N ALA A 265 -9.75 -21.87 -7.36
CA ALA A 265 -9.28 -22.16 -8.71
C ALA A 265 -8.43 -23.43 -8.75
N ASN A 266 -7.56 -23.65 -7.76
CA ASN A 266 -6.76 -24.87 -7.69
C ASN A 266 -7.62 -26.11 -7.41
N ALA A 267 -8.57 -26.01 -6.47
CA ALA A 267 -9.45 -27.12 -6.11
C ALA A 267 -10.38 -27.57 -7.25
N SER A 268 -10.73 -26.65 -8.15
CA SER A 268 -11.55 -26.94 -9.35
C SER A 268 -10.74 -27.42 -10.55
N GLY A 269 -9.41 -27.58 -10.42
CA GLY A 269 -8.52 -27.90 -11.53
C GLY A 269 -8.41 -26.78 -12.57
N GLY A 270 -8.71 -25.55 -12.17
CA GLY A 270 -8.63 -24.36 -13.02
C GLY A 270 -7.21 -23.85 -13.18
N ALA A 271 -7.09 -22.61 -13.68
CA ALA A 271 -5.82 -21.95 -13.96
C ALA A 271 -5.13 -21.41 -12.68
N ALA A 272 -4.77 -22.32 -11.76
CA ALA A 272 -4.07 -22.00 -10.52
C ALA A 272 -3.17 -23.14 -10.08
N VAL A 273 -2.07 -22.81 -9.41
CA VAL A 273 -1.12 -23.75 -8.80
C VAL A 273 -0.82 -23.33 -7.37
N LEU A 274 -0.58 -24.32 -6.51
CA LEU A 274 -0.23 -24.14 -5.11
C LEU A 274 1.05 -24.88 -4.77
N GLY A 275 1.79 -24.37 -3.80
CA GLY A 275 3.03 -24.97 -3.35
C GLY A 275 4.23 -24.57 -4.22
N LEU A 276 5.41 -24.85 -3.68
CA LEU A 276 6.67 -24.31 -4.17
C LEU A 276 6.99 -24.75 -5.59
N ASP A 277 7.05 -26.06 -5.82
CA ASP A 277 7.59 -26.61 -7.08
C ASP A 277 6.71 -26.24 -8.28
N ASP A 278 5.39 -26.41 -8.15
CA ASP A 278 4.43 -26.11 -9.22
C ASP A 278 4.41 -24.60 -9.52
N THR A 279 4.57 -23.76 -8.49
CA THR A 279 4.63 -22.30 -8.68
C THR A 279 5.92 -21.87 -9.36
N LEU A 280 7.08 -22.42 -8.96
CA LEU A 280 8.36 -22.12 -9.59
C LEU A 280 8.39 -22.59 -11.05
N GLN A 281 7.78 -23.74 -11.34
CA GLN A 281 7.62 -24.21 -12.72
C GLN A 281 6.75 -23.23 -13.52
N ALA A 282 5.62 -22.77 -12.98
CA ALA A 282 4.75 -21.81 -13.65
C ALA A 282 5.44 -20.46 -13.93
N VAL A 283 6.30 -20.00 -13.02
CA VAL A 283 7.14 -18.79 -13.21
C VAL A 283 8.14 -19.01 -14.34
N SER A 284 8.79 -20.17 -14.37
CA SER A 284 9.75 -20.54 -15.42
C SER A 284 9.07 -20.62 -16.79
N ASP A 285 7.85 -21.17 -16.84
CA ASP A 285 7.04 -21.29 -18.06
C ASP A 285 6.40 -19.96 -18.49
N ARG A 286 6.58 -18.88 -17.72
CA ARG A 286 5.98 -17.54 -17.95
C ARG A 286 4.44 -17.54 -18.00
N ARG A 287 3.83 -18.49 -17.31
CA ARG A 287 2.37 -18.70 -17.25
C ARG A 287 1.70 -17.90 -16.16
N VAL A 288 2.47 -17.30 -15.25
CA VAL A 288 1.92 -16.59 -14.09
C VAL A 288 1.23 -15.29 -14.50
N GLN A 289 -0.02 -15.15 -14.08
CA GLN A 289 -0.77 -13.90 -14.10
C GLN A 289 -0.56 -13.13 -12.79
N SER A 290 -0.75 -13.83 -11.67
CA SER A 290 -0.59 -13.28 -10.32
C SER A 290 0.16 -14.26 -9.44
N LEU A 291 1.36 -13.89 -8.99
CA LEU A 291 2.14 -14.64 -8.01
C LEU A 291 1.73 -14.20 -6.61
N ILE A 292 1.40 -15.14 -5.74
CA ILE A 292 0.97 -14.89 -4.36
C ILE A 292 1.96 -15.55 -3.41
N ILE A 293 2.54 -14.78 -2.49
CA ILE A 293 3.63 -15.22 -1.62
C ILE A 293 3.32 -14.80 -0.18
N SER A 294 3.51 -15.72 0.77
CA SER A 294 3.47 -15.40 2.19
C SER A 294 4.67 -14.53 2.60
N ASP A 295 4.41 -13.43 3.30
CA ASP A 295 5.45 -12.48 3.71
C ASP A 295 6.52 -13.17 4.57
N GLY A 296 7.78 -13.00 4.19
CA GLY A 296 8.92 -13.63 4.87
C GLY A 296 9.18 -15.08 4.48
N PHE A 297 8.38 -15.70 3.61
CA PHE A 297 8.66 -17.04 3.08
C PHE A 297 9.95 -17.05 2.24
N ARG A 298 10.83 -17.99 2.55
CA ARG A 298 12.19 -18.10 2.01
C ARG A 298 12.59 -19.55 1.94
N LEU A 299 13.18 -19.93 0.81
CA LEU A 299 13.82 -21.22 0.65
C LEU A 299 15.03 -21.06 -0.27
N PRO A 300 16.13 -21.79 -0.01
CA PRO A 300 17.23 -21.88 -0.96
C PRO A 300 16.77 -22.58 -2.24
N GLY A 301 17.45 -22.31 -3.34
CA GLY A 301 17.18 -22.96 -4.61
C GLY A 301 18.17 -22.54 -5.68
N TYR A 302 17.74 -22.68 -6.93
CA TYR A 302 18.59 -22.54 -8.10
C TYR A 302 17.89 -21.72 -9.17
N VAL A 303 18.66 -20.87 -9.84
CA VAL A 303 18.16 -19.93 -10.84
C VAL A 303 19.11 -19.91 -12.02
N ASP A 304 18.57 -19.95 -13.23
CA ASP A 304 19.28 -19.49 -14.42
C ASP A 304 18.73 -18.11 -14.81
N TYR A 305 19.57 -17.09 -14.69
CA TYR A 305 19.19 -15.71 -15.01
C TYR A 305 19.04 -15.48 -16.53
N ASN A 306 19.62 -16.33 -17.37
CA ASN A 306 19.53 -16.19 -18.83
C ASN A 306 18.17 -16.64 -19.37
N SER A 307 17.72 -17.84 -18.98
CA SER A 307 16.40 -18.35 -19.36
C SER A 307 15.26 -17.81 -18.48
N GLY A 308 15.57 -17.44 -17.24
CA GLY A 308 14.60 -17.13 -16.19
C GLY A 308 14.02 -18.37 -15.52
N PHE A 309 14.71 -19.51 -15.62
CA PHE A 309 14.31 -20.76 -14.99
C PHE A 309 14.62 -20.74 -13.49
N VAL A 310 13.67 -21.20 -12.68
CA VAL A 310 13.78 -21.25 -11.21
C VAL A 310 13.31 -22.59 -10.68
N VAL A 311 14.07 -23.17 -9.75
CA VAL A 311 13.75 -24.47 -9.15
C VAL A 311 14.26 -24.56 -7.72
N ALA A 312 13.51 -25.22 -6.84
CA ALA A 312 13.92 -25.42 -5.46
C ALA A 312 14.94 -26.56 -5.30
N ASN A 313 14.89 -27.56 -6.18
CA ASN A 313 15.73 -28.75 -6.14
C ASN A 313 16.24 -29.13 -7.53
N LEU A 314 17.56 -29.27 -7.68
CA LEU A 314 18.25 -29.68 -8.91
C LEU A 314 17.69 -30.98 -9.52
N ALA A 315 17.19 -31.91 -8.70
CA ALA A 315 16.63 -33.18 -9.19
C ALA A 315 15.39 -32.99 -10.09
N LYS A 316 14.75 -31.81 -10.03
CA LYS A 316 13.60 -31.44 -10.86
C LYS A 316 13.98 -30.52 -12.02
N SER A 317 15.27 -30.22 -12.18
CA SER A 317 15.78 -29.37 -13.24
C SER A 317 15.98 -30.17 -14.54
N PRO A 318 15.48 -29.69 -15.69
CA PRO A 318 15.90 -30.17 -16.99
C PRO A 318 17.28 -29.61 -17.42
N LEU A 319 17.77 -28.57 -16.73
CA LEU A 319 19.07 -27.93 -16.95
C LEU A 319 20.18 -28.58 -16.11
N SER A 320 21.41 -28.50 -16.62
CA SER A 320 22.59 -29.02 -15.93
C SER A 320 23.00 -28.14 -14.75
N ASP A 321 23.71 -28.73 -13.78
CA ASP A 321 24.17 -28.02 -12.56
C ASP A 321 25.08 -26.81 -12.90
N SER A 322 25.85 -26.91 -13.99
CA SER A 322 26.71 -25.82 -14.47
C SER A 322 25.97 -24.60 -15.04
N GLU A 323 24.70 -24.75 -15.40
CA GLU A 323 23.87 -23.67 -15.96
C GLU A 323 23.06 -22.95 -14.88
N LEU A 324 23.07 -23.46 -13.65
CA LEU A 324 22.26 -22.98 -12.54
C LEU A 324 23.11 -22.30 -11.48
N THR A 325 22.66 -21.14 -11.04
CA THR A 325 23.25 -20.41 -9.92
C THR A 325 22.49 -20.72 -8.64
N ALA A 326 23.18 -21.22 -7.62
CA ALA A 326 22.60 -21.42 -6.30
C ALA A 326 22.28 -20.07 -5.63
N VAL A 327 21.09 -19.96 -5.04
CA VAL A 327 20.62 -18.77 -4.35
C VAL A 327 20.06 -19.12 -2.98
N ASP A 328 20.28 -18.22 -2.01
CA ASP A 328 19.76 -18.36 -0.64
C ASP A 328 18.24 -18.16 -0.55
N ASP A 329 17.66 -17.42 -1.50
CA ASP A 329 16.22 -17.10 -1.57
C ASP A 329 15.71 -17.21 -3.02
N VAL A 330 15.24 -18.41 -3.40
CA VAL A 330 14.63 -18.65 -4.71
C VAL A 330 13.30 -17.92 -4.87
N ILE A 331 12.61 -17.62 -3.76
CA ILE A 331 11.33 -16.91 -3.75
C ILE A 331 11.55 -15.44 -4.13
N ASP A 332 12.68 -14.85 -3.76
CA ASP A 332 13.06 -13.50 -4.21
C ASP A 332 13.37 -13.44 -5.70
N SER A 333 14.03 -14.48 -6.21
CA SER A 333 14.30 -14.61 -7.63
C SER A 333 13.01 -14.78 -8.44
N ALA A 334 12.09 -15.63 -7.98
CA ALA A 334 10.77 -15.80 -8.59
C ALA A 334 9.95 -14.51 -8.58
N PHE A 335 10.05 -13.71 -7.51
CA PHE A 335 9.42 -12.39 -7.42
C PHE A 335 9.96 -11.43 -8.48
N ALA A 336 11.29 -11.29 -8.57
CA ALA A 336 11.92 -10.37 -9.53
C ALA A 336 11.63 -10.78 -10.98
N LEU A 337 11.68 -12.08 -11.29
CA LEU A 337 11.35 -12.63 -12.60
C LEU A 337 9.88 -12.39 -12.96
N SER A 338 8.96 -12.65 -12.03
CA SER A 338 7.52 -12.44 -12.26
C SER A 338 7.21 -10.97 -12.56
N LEU A 339 7.82 -10.03 -11.83
CA LEU A 339 7.71 -8.60 -12.14
C LEU A 339 8.27 -8.27 -13.53
N GLY A 340 9.44 -8.80 -13.87
CA GLY A 340 10.06 -8.60 -15.19
C GLY A 340 9.23 -9.16 -16.35
N GLN A 341 8.44 -10.22 -16.10
CA GLN A 341 7.50 -10.83 -17.05
C GLN A 341 6.13 -10.13 -17.10
N GLY A 342 5.96 -9.02 -16.37
CA GLY A 342 4.70 -8.28 -16.28
C GLY A 342 3.59 -9.04 -15.55
N ALA A 343 3.93 -9.98 -14.68
CA ALA A 343 2.97 -10.59 -13.76
C ALA A 343 2.73 -9.68 -12.55
N HIS A 344 1.51 -9.73 -12.01
CA HIS A 344 1.22 -9.10 -10.72
C HIS A 344 1.84 -9.95 -9.61
N VAL A 345 2.41 -9.31 -8.59
CA VAL A 345 3.02 -10.04 -7.47
C VAL A 345 2.52 -9.50 -6.16
N GLU A 346 1.96 -10.41 -5.36
CA GLU A 346 1.19 -10.11 -4.17
C GLU A 346 1.86 -10.77 -2.97
N VAL A 347 2.27 -9.95 -2.01
CA VAL A 347 2.92 -10.40 -0.78
C VAL A 347 1.96 -10.21 0.38
N ILE A 348 1.45 -11.33 0.90
CA ILE A 348 0.37 -11.36 1.88
C ILE A 348 0.96 -11.61 3.27
N ARG A 349 0.52 -10.81 4.25
CA ARG A 349 1.00 -10.94 5.63
C ARG A 349 0.07 -11.84 6.43
N ASP A 350 0.66 -12.83 7.09
CA ASP A 350 0.04 -13.67 8.14
C ASP A 350 -1.34 -14.25 7.73
N ASP A 351 -1.40 -14.94 6.58
CA ASP A 351 -2.62 -15.62 6.11
C ASP A 351 -2.53 -17.15 6.35
N PRO A 352 -3.31 -17.71 7.29
CA PRO A 352 -3.26 -19.14 7.62
C PRO A 352 -3.63 -20.06 6.46
N ASP A 353 -4.53 -19.62 5.58
CA ASP A 353 -5.01 -20.44 4.47
C ASP A 353 -3.91 -20.59 3.42
N LEU A 354 -3.19 -19.50 3.11
CA LEU A 354 -2.02 -19.53 2.25
C LEU A 354 -0.86 -20.32 2.88
N ASP A 355 -0.64 -20.18 4.19
CA ASP A 355 0.41 -20.89 4.89
C ASP A 355 0.20 -22.42 4.87
N ASN A 356 -1.04 -22.85 5.08
CA ASN A 356 -1.43 -24.27 4.97
C ASN A 356 -1.35 -24.79 3.53
N ALA A 357 -1.52 -23.91 2.53
CA ALA A 357 -1.41 -24.22 1.12
C ALA A 357 0.03 -24.22 0.57
N GLY A 358 1.03 -24.14 1.45
CA GLY A 358 2.45 -24.20 1.07
C GLY A 358 3.13 -22.84 0.93
N LYS A 359 2.54 -21.76 1.46
CA LYS A 359 3.12 -20.40 1.58
C LYS A 359 3.38 -19.67 0.26
N ILE A 360 3.06 -20.28 -0.88
CA ILE A 360 3.22 -19.72 -2.22
C ILE A 360 2.20 -20.36 -3.16
N GLY A 361 1.72 -19.58 -4.12
CA GLY A 361 0.85 -20.05 -5.20
C GLY A 361 0.81 -19.05 -6.34
N ALA A 362 0.22 -19.44 -7.47
CA ALA A 362 0.04 -18.56 -8.61
C ALA A 362 -1.31 -18.78 -9.31
N LEU A 363 -1.93 -17.69 -9.74
CA LEU A 363 -2.97 -17.70 -10.74
C LEU A 363 -2.31 -17.65 -12.12
N LEU A 364 -2.77 -18.49 -13.05
CA LEU A 364 -2.17 -18.65 -14.37
C LEU A 364 -2.97 -17.91 -15.44
N ARG A 365 -2.28 -17.42 -16.47
CA ARG A 365 -2.90 -16.78 -17.64
C ARG A 365 -3.66 -17.77 -18.53
N PHE A 366 -3.18 -19.01 -18.59
CA PHE A 366 -3.68 -20.11 -19.41
C PHE A 366 -3.25 -21.47 -18.86
#